data_AF-A0A1H5KNB6-F1
#
_entry.id   AF-A0A1H5KNB6-F1
#
_cell.length_a   1.000
_cell.length_b   1.000
_cell.length_c   1.000
_cell.angle_alpha   90.00
_cell.angle_beta   90.00
_cell.angle_gamma   90.00
#
_symmetry.space_group_name_H-M   'P 1'
#
loop_
_entity.id
_entity.type
_entity.pdbx_description
1 polymer ?
#
loop_
_entity_poly.entity_id
_entity_poly.type
_entity_poly.pdbx_seq_one_letter_code
_entity_poly.pdbx_strand_id
1 'polypeptide(L)' 'MAREIQVPVDDAAYDALVEEAERTGVTVPELAGRVLEHDVARRRFVSAVGGFVTAWGPAFDEAFGTTGAGGAAA' A
#
# COMPACT_ATOMS: atom_id res chain seq x y z
N MET A 1 -22.76 9.23 8.90
CA MET A 1 -21.98 10.35 9.46
C MET A 1 -20.71 10.49 8.63
N ALA A 2 -20.54 11.58 7.90
CA ALA A 2 -19.25 11.89 7.30
C ALA A 2 -18.26 12.30 8.41
N ARG A 3 -16.97 12.06 8.20
CA ARG A 3 -15.88 12.57 9.05
C ARG A 3 -14.90 13.30 8.14
N GLU A 4 -14.38 14.42 8.61
CA GLU A 4 -13.42 15.24 7.88
C GLU A 4 -12.03 15.12 8.50
N ILE A 5 -10.99 15.22 7.67
CA ILE A 5 -9.58 15.18 8.08
C ILE A 5 -8.89 16.32 7.33
N GLN A 6 -8.22 17.22 8.04
CA GLN A 6 -7.33 18.20 7.42
C GLN A 6 -5.96 17.56 7.20
N VAL A 7 -5.52 17.55 5.94
CA VAL A 7 -4.24 16.97 5.52
C VAL A 7 -3.38 18.09 4.94
N PRO A 8 -2.39 18.62 5.68
CA PRO A 8 -1.43 19.55 5.11
C PRO A 8 -0.54 18.78 4.11
N VAL A 9 -0.37 19.37 2.94
CA VAL A 9 0.51 18.90 1.85
C VAL A 9 1.38 20.06 1.40
N ASP A 10 2.52 19.78 0.76
CA ASP A 10 3.30 20.80 0.06
C ASP A 10 2.65 21.16 -1.29
N ASP A 11 3.08 22.30 -1.85
CA ASP A 11 2.52 22.85 -3.08
C ASP A 11 2.65 21.87 -4.27
N ALA A 12 3.78 21.16 -4.39
CA ALA A 12 4.01 20.22 -5.48
C ALA A 12 3.10 18.98 -5.40
N ALA A 13 2.84 18.48 -4.19
CA ALA A 13 1.87 17.42 -3.96
C ALA A 13 0.42 17.90 -4.19
N TYR A 14 0.12 19.16 -3.88
CA TYR A 14 -1.18 19.76 -4.18
C TYR A 14 -1.41 19.92 -5.68
N ASP A 15 -0.45 20.47 -6.42
CA ASP A 15 -0.51 20.65 -7.87
C ASP A 15 -0.69 19.32 -8.61
N ALA A 16 0.03 18.27 -8.19
CA ALA A 16 -0.15 16.92 -8.75
C ALA A 16 -1.56 16.33 -8.49
N LEU A 17 -2.17 16.66 -7.34
CA LEU A 17 -3.56 16.29 -7.06
C LEU A 17 -4.56 17.11 -7.88
N VAL A 18 -4.27 18.38 -8.19
CA VAL A 18 -5.09 19.21 -9.10
C VAL A 18 -5.08 18.60 -10.51
N GLU A 19 -3.91 18.33 -11.07
CA GLU A 19 -3.76 17.73 -12.41
C GLU A 19 -4.52 16.39 -12.53
N GLU A 20 -4.33 15.48 -11.56
CA GLU A 20 -4.99 14.17 -11.55
C GLU A 20 -6.52 14.28 -11.32
N ALA A 21 -6.99 15.27 -10.55
CA ALA A 21 -8.41 15.51 -10.31
C ALA A 21 -9.10 16.06 -11.58
N GLU A 22 -8.47 17.02 -12.28
CA GLU A 22 -8.93 17.51 -13.58
C GLU A 22 -8.96 16.38 -14.63
N ARG A 23 -7.87 15.59 -14.71
CA ARG A 23 -7.74 14.45 -15.64
C ARG A 23 -8.80 13.37 -15.43
N THR A 24 -9.29 13.19 -14.20
CA THR A 24 -10.27 12.17 -13.83
C THR A 24 -11.69 12.72 -13.62
N GLY A 25 -11.91 14.03 -13.76
CA GLY A 25 -13.22 14.66 -13.66
C GLY A 25 -13.81 14.66 -12.25
N VAL A 26 -12.98 14.81 -11.21
CA VAL A 26 -13.39 14.85 -9.80
C VAL A 26 -12.81 16.06 -9.08
N THR A 27 -13.23 16.30 -7.84
CA THR A 27 -12.62 17.35 -7.01
C THR A 27 -11.36 16.84 -6.30
N VAL A 28 -10.43 17.75 -5.98
CA VAL A 28 -9.20 17.43 -5.22
C VAL A 28 -9.50 16.73 -3.88
N PRO A 29 -10.50 17.14 -3.06
CA PRO A 29 -10.85 16.42 -1.83
C PRO A 29 -11.35 14.98 -2.06
N GLU A 30 -12.12 14.74 -3.13
CA GLU A 30 -12.57 13.38 -3.48
C GLU A 30 -11.40 12.49 -3.92
N LEU A 31 -10.48 13.02 -4.71
CA LEU A 31 -9.26 12.32 -5.11
C LEU A 31 -8.39 12.00 -3.90
N ALA A 32 -8.13 12.98 -3.03
CA ALA A 32 -7.36 12.80 -1.80
C ALA A 32 -7.98 11.73 -0.89
N GLY A 33 -9.31 11.72 -0.74
CA GLY A 33 -10.05 10.67 -0.03
C GLY A 33 -9.79 9.28 -0.62
N ARG A 34 -9.93 9.10 -1.94
CA ARG A 34 -9.66 7.83 -2.64
C ARG A 34 -8.22 7.36 -2.48
N VAL A 35 -7.24 8.27 -2.56
CA VAL A 35 -5.81 7.96 -2.38
C VAL A 35 -5.55 7.45 -0.95
N LEU A 36 -6.13 8.11 0.07
CA LEU A 36 -6.01 7.70 1.46
C LEU A 36 -6.69 6.35 1.74
N GLU A 37 -7.90 6.12 1.22
CA GLU A 37 -8.59 4.82 1.34
C GLU A 37 -7.78 3.69 0.71
N HIS A 38 -7.25 3.91 -0.50
CA HIS A 38 -6.42 2.94 -1.20
C HIS A 38 -5.10 2.66 -0.46
N ASP A 39 -4.43 3.67 0.09
CA ASP A 39 -3.20 3.47 0.86
C ASP A 39 -3.46 2.72 2.18
N VAL A 40 -4.56 3.02 2.88
CA VAL A 40 -4.97 2.26 4.09
C VAL A 40 -5.23 0.79 3.75
N ALA A 41 -5.94 0.51 2.65
CA ALA A 41 -6.18 -0.85 2.18
C ALA A 41 -4.86 -1.56 1.81
N ARG A 42 -3.96 -0.88 1.10
CA ARG A 42 -2.63 -1.38 0.72
C ARG A 42 -1.76 -1.69 1.93
N ARG A 43 -1.66 -0.78 2.92
CA ARG A 43 -0.90 -1.00 4.16
C ARG A 43 -1.44 -2.20 4.93
N ARG A 44 -2.78 -2.34 5.03
CA ARG A 44 -3.43 -3.48 5.68
C ARG A 44 -3.11 -4.79 4.95
N PHE A 45 -3.16 -4.81 3.62
CA PHE A 45 -2.80 -5.98 2.83
C PHE A 45 -1.32 -6.37 3.01
N VAL A 46 -0.38 -5.44 2.86
CA VAL A 46 1.06 -5.70 3.03
C VAL A 46 1.38 -6.22 4.43
N SER A 47 0.77 -5.64 5.48
CA SER A 47 0.91 -6.11 6.86
C SER A 47 0.37 -7.54 7.04
N ALA A 48 -0.81 -7.85 6.47
CA ALA A 48 -1.39 -9.18 6.53
C ALA A 48 -0.55 -10.22 5.77
N VAL A 49 0.00 -9.86 4.60
CA VAL A 49 0.93 -10.71 3.83
C VAL A 49 2.21 -10.97 4.63
N GLY A 50 2.79 -9.95 5.28
CA GLY A 50 3.95 -10.12 6.15
C GLY A 50 3.69 -11.15 7.25
N GLY A 51 2.56 -11.02 7.96
CA GLY A 51 2.14 -11.99 8.97
C GLY A 51 1.91 -13.40 8.42
N PHE A 52 1.29 -13.52 7.24
CA PHE A 52 1.07 -14.80 6.57
C PHE A 52 2.38 -15.48 6.18
N VAL A 53 3.31 -14.76 5.55
CA VAL A 53 4.63 -15.28 5.15
C VAL A 53 5.45 -15.67 6.38
N THR A 54 5.45 -14.88 7.46
CA THR A 54 6.11 -15.24 8.71
C THR A 54 5.53 -16.52 9.35
N ALA A 55 4.21 -16.71 9.31
CA ALA A 55 3.55 -17.85 9.93
C ALA A 55 3.66 -19.15 9.11
N TRP A 56 3.58 -19.07 7.78
CA TRP A 56 3.45 -20.23 6.89
C TRP A 56 4.65 -20.47 5.98
N GLY A 57 5.55 -19.49 5.82
CA GLY A 57 6.78 -19.62 5.04
C GLY A 57 7.61 -20.85 5.42
N PRO A 58 7.93 -21.08 6.71
CA PRO A 58 8.71 -22.25 7.11
C PRO A 58 8.08 -23.59 6.72
N ALA A 59 6.74 -23.72 6.83
CA ALA A 59 6.03 -24.94 6.44
C ALA A 59 5.93 -25.10 4.91
N PHE A 60 5.90 -23.99 4.17
CA PHE A 60 5.99 -24.00 2.71
C PHE A 60 7.39 -24.40 2.24
N ASP A 61 8.44 -23.87 2.87
CA ASP A 61 9.83 -24.23 2.61
C ASP A 61 10.11 -25.70 2.98
N GLU A 62 9.52 -26.22 4.05
CA GLU A 62 9.60 -27.65 4.41
C GLU A 62 8.93 -28.56 3.37
N ALA A 63 7.77 -28.15 2.83
CA ALA A 63 7.00 -28.96 1.88
C ALA A 63 7.48 -28.85 0.42
N PHE A 64 8.05 -27.70 0.03
CA PHE A 64 8.35 -27.37 -1.38
C PHE A 64 9.76 -26.80 -1.61
N GLY A 65 10.51 -26.44 -0.56
CA GLY A 65 11.87 -25.91 -0.64
C GLY A 65 12.90 -27.00 -0.97
N THR A 66 13.01 -27.33 -2.26
CA THR A 66 13.99 -28.31 -2.76
C THR A 66 15.41 -27.93 -2.37
N THR A 67 16.11 -28.81 -1.65
CA THR A 67 17.47 -28.58 -1.13
C THR A 67 18.50 -28.50 -2.27
N GLY A 68 19.19 -27.36 -2.42
CA GLY A 68 20.06 -27.15 -3.59
C GLY A 68 20.99 -25.94 -3.57
N ALA A 69 21.85 -25.82 -2.56
CA ALA A 69 23.09 -25.01 -2.52
C ALA A 69 23.05 -23.49 -2.82
N GLY A 70 23.40 -22.67 -1.82
CA GLY A 70 24.13 -21.40 -2.06
C GLY A 70 23.36 -20.07 -1.92
N GLY A 71 22.21 -20.04 -1.24
CA GLY A 71 21.32 -18.85 -1.20
C GLY A 71 21.21 -18.08 0.12
N ALA A 72 22.02 -18.37 1.16
CA ALA A 72 21.88 -17.71 2.46
C ALA A 72 23.19 -17.70 3.29
N ALA A 73 24.18 -16.88 2.88
CA ALA A 73 25.20 -16.25 3.74
C ALA A 73 26.26 -15.50 2.91
N ALA A 74 25.96 -14.26 2.51
CA ALA A 74 26.93 -13.22 2.12
C ALA A 74 26.23 -11.85 2.17
#